data_AF-A0A1G6X0H4-F1
#
_entry.id   AF-A0A1G6X0H4-F1
#
_cell.length_a   1.000
_cell.length_b   1.000
_cell.length_c   1.000
_cell.angle_alpha   90.00
_cell.angle_beta   90.00
_cell.angle_gamma   90.00
#
_symmetry.space_group_name_H-M   'P 1'
#
loop_
_entity.id
_entity.type
_entity.pdbx_description
1 polymer ?
#
loop_
_entity_poly.entity_id
_entity_poly.type
_entity_poly.pdbx_seq_one_letter_code
_entity_poly.pdbx_strand_id
1 'polypeptide(L)'
;MDGLKILNSLTDDQKSAITQKFGSIGQLYKKVFDLTNQEYVLRNSNRQVEIQDQLFDIEDKLDEIGLDGHYIKSQISSDFGEIIVNKAIKSLDAELKKFGTDYETMRDWMKDKYGI
;
A
#
# COMPACT_ATOMS: atom_id res chain seq x y z
N MET A 1 7.49 -3.93 3.12
CA MET A 1 8.06 -2.57 2.98
C MET A 1 9.35 -2.62 2.18
N ASP A 2 9.22 -3.06 0.94
CA ASP A 2 10.32 -3.25 -0.01
C ASP A 2 10.56 -1.99 -0.85
N GLY A 3 9.53 -1.15 -1.07
CA GLY A 3 9.68 0.17 -1.70
C GLY A 3 10.60 1.10 -0.91
N LEU A 4 10.44 1.16 0.42
CA LEU A 4 11.31 1.97 1.27
C LEU A 4 12.76 1.44 1.30
N LYS A 5 12.95 0.12 1.25
CA LYS A 5 14.29 -0.49 1.20
C LYS A 5 15.02 -0.12 -0.09
N ILE A 6 14.33 -0.19 -1.23
CA ILE A 6 14.88 0.17 -2.53
C ILE A 6 15.34 1.61 -2.53
N LEU A 7 14.49 2.54 -2.09
CA LEU A 7 14.83 3.96 -2.01
C LEU A 7 16.06 4.22 -1.12
N ASN A 8 16.20 3.49 -0.02
CA ASN A 8 17.36 3.60 0.87
C ASN A 8 18.64 2.95 0.30
N SER A 9 18.51 1.99 -0.62
CA SER A 9 19.65 1.37 -1.30
C SER A 9 20.19 2.16 -2.50
N LEU A 10 19.49 3.21 -2.93
CA LEU A 10 19.95 4.09 -4.01
C LEU A 10 21.28 4.77 -3.66
N THR A 11 22.04 5.13 -4.68
CA THR A 11 23.28 5.90 -4.52
C THR A 11 23.00 7.30 -3.97
N ASP A 12 24.01 7.94 -3.38
CA ASP A 12 23.84 9.29 -2.82
C ASP A 12 23.46 10.33 -3.89
N ASP A 13 23.96 10.16 -5.12
CA ASP A 13 23.59 10.99 -6.27
C ASP A 13 22.10 10.82 -6.62
N GLN A 14 21.61 9.58 -6.68
CA GLN A 14 20.20 9.28 -6.95
C GLN A 14 19.29 9.81 -5.83
N LYS A 15 19.69 9.65 -4.57
CA LYS A 15 18.96 10.19 -3.41
C LYS A 15 18.92 11.71 -3.43
N SER A 16 20.00 12.35 -3.86
CA SER A 16 20.08 13.81 -4.02
C SER A 16 19.15 14.28 -5.15
N ALA A 17 19.12 13.58 -6.29
CA ALA A 17 18.23 13.88 -7.39
C ALA A 17 16.75 13.74 -7.00
N ILE A 18 16.40 12.67 -6.25
CA ILE A 18 15.06 12.52 -5.67
C ILE A 18 14.74 13.68 -4.73
N THR A 19 15.67 14.06 -3.86
CA THR A 19 15.48 15.17 -2.90
C THR A 19 15.24 16.49 -3.62
N GLN A 20 15.93 16.74 -4.75
CA GLN A 20 15.70 17.94 -5.56
C GLN A 20 14.31 17.95 -6.23
N LYS A 21 13.86 16.82 -6.80
CA LYS A 21 12.56 16.75 -7.51
C LYS A 21 11.36 16.61 -6.59
N PHE A 22 11.50 15.88 -5.48
CA PHE A 22 10.40 15.46 -4.61
C PHE A 22 10.52 15.96 -3.17
N GLY A 23 11.57 16.73 -2.86
CA GLY A 23 11.86 17.31 -1.54
C GLY A 23 12.59 16.36 -0.59
N SER A 24 12.27 15.06 -0.63
CA SER A 24 12.98 14.00 0.09
C SER A 24 12.52 12.61 -0.34
N ILE A 25 13.30 11.58 -0.01
CA ILE A 25 12.90 10.17 -0.18
C ILE A 25 11.57 9.89 0.53
N GLY A 26 11.42 10.37 1.77
CA GLY A 26 10.20 10.16 2.55
C GLY A 26 8.97 10.82 1.93
N GLN A 27 9.13 11.98 1.30
CA GLN A 27 8.04 12.66 0.59
C GLN A 27 7.64 11.93 -0.69
N LEU A 28 8.60 11.41 -1.47
CA LEU A 28 8.28 10.55 -2.62
C LEU A 28 7.50 9.31 -2.17
N TYR A 29 8.02 8.59 -1.17
CA TYR A 29 7.37 7.39 -0.63
C TYR A 29 5.94 7.70 -0.17
N LYS A 30 5.77 8.73 0.66
CA LYS A 30 4.45 9.16 1.16
C LYS A 30 3.51 9.54 0.02
N LYS A 31 3.99 10.29 -0.97
CA LYS A 31 3.16 10.76 -2.09
C LYS A 31 2.63 9.59 -2.92
N VAL A 32 3.49 8.65 -3.31
CA VAL A 32 3.06 7.44 -4.04
C VAL A 32 2.09 6.64 -3.19
N PHE A 33 2.42 6.40 -1.92
CA PHE A 33 1.56 5.67 -0.99
C PHE A 33 0.15 6.27 -0.86
N ASP A 34 0.07 7.59 -0.67
CA ASP A 34 -1.19 8.31 -0.53
C ASP A 34 -2.02 8.27 -1.83
N LEU A 35 -1.38 8.34 -2.99
CA LEU A 35 -2.04 8.24 -4.29
C LEU A 35 -2.56 6.82 -4.54
N THR A 36 -1.77 5.78 -4.26
CA THR A 36 -2.21 4.39 -4.35
C THR A 36 -3.41 4.13 -3.43
N ASN A 37 -3.40 4.68 -2.21
CA ASN A 37 -4.54 4.58 -1.30
C ASN A 37 -5.79 5.27 -1.87
N GLN A 38 -5.65 6.48 -2.42
CA GLN A 38 -6.77 7.19 -3.03
C GLN A 38 -7.31 6.44 -4.25
N GLU A 39 -6.45 5.90 -5.10
CA GLU A 39 -6.84 5.07 -6.26
C GLU A 39 -7.66 3.86 -5.80
N TYR A 40 -7.21 3.17 -4.73
CA TYR A 40 -7.91 2.03 -4.16
C TYR A 40 -9.31 2.38 -3.65
N VAL A 41 -9.47 3.52 -2.97
CA VAL A 41 -10.75 3.98 -2.41
C VAL A 41 -11.73 4.44 -3.51
N LEU A 42 -11.22 5.01 -4.60
CA LEU A 42 -12.01 5.69 -5.63
C LEU A 42 -12.30 4.83 -6.87
N ARG A 43 -12.21 3.51 -6.76
CA ARG A 43 -12.46 2.55 -7.86
C ARG A 43 -13.75 2.90 -8.61
N ASN A 44 -13.63 3.06 -9.93
CA ASN A 44 -14.71 3.39 -10.88
C ASN A 44 -15.22 4.84 -10.85
N SER A 45 -14.35 5.81 -10.52
CA SER A 45 -14.67 7.24 -10.60
C SER A 45 -13.75 8.00 -11.58
N ASN A 46 -14.20 9.12 -12.14
CA ASN A 46 -13.36 9.98 -13.00
C ASN A 46 -12.08 10.45 -12.28
N ARG A 47 -12.13 10.60 -10.96
CA ARG A 47 -10.97 10.93 -10.13
C ARG A 47 -9.89 9.84 -10.12
N GLN A 48 -10.23 8.60 -10.46
CA GLN A 48 -9.26 7.52 -10.58
C GLN A 48 -8.27 7.81 -11.73
N VAL A 49 -8.76 8.35 -12.85
CA VAL A 49 -7.91 8.71 -13.99
C VAL A 49 -6.93 9.83 -13.59
N GLU A 50 -7.41 10.87 -12.90
CA GLU A 50 -6.55 11.96 -12.42
C GLU A 50 -5.45 11.48 -11.46
N ILE A 51 -5.73 10.45 -10.66
CA ILE A 51 -4.73 9.85 -9.76
C ILE A 51 -3.73 9.01 -10.54
N GLN A 52 -4.17 8.27 -11.56
CA GLN A 52 -3.29 7.52 -12.45
C GLN A 52 -2.34 8.45 -13.20
N ASP A 53 -2.83 9.57 -13.71
CA ASP A 53 -2.01 10.59 -14.36
C ASP A 53 -0.95 11.15 -13.40
N GLN A 54 -1.29 11.37 -12.12
CA GLN A 54 -0.32 11.79 -11.12
C GLN A 54 0.72 10.72 -10.78
N LEU A 55 0.35 9.44 -10.84
CA LEU A 55 1.29 8.33 -10.66
C LEU A 55 2.23 8.21 -11.87
N PHE A 56 1.73 8.39 -13.09
CA PHE A 56 2.55 8.42 -14.30
C PHE A 56 3.51 9.62 -14.31
N ASP A 57 3.06 10.81 -13.90
CA ASP A 57 3.94 11.98 -13.72
C ASP A 57 5.07 11.72 -12.70
N ILE A 58 4.84 10.86 -11.70
CA ILE A 58 5.91 10.43 -10.79
C ILE A 58 6.86 9.45 -11.47
N GLU A 59 6.36 8.48 -12.24
CA GLU A 59 7.18 7.57 -13.03
C GLU A 59 8.11 8.37 -13.97
N ASP A 60 7.55 9.27 -14.77
CA ASP A 60 8.30 10.11 -15.72
C ASP A 60 9.39 10.93 -15.02
N LYS A 61 9.07 11.54 -13.87
CA LYS A 61 10.05 12.32 -13.09
C LYS A 61 11.17 11.49 -12.50
N LEU A 62 10.94 10.21 -12.22
CA LEU A 62 11.97 9.27 -11.77
C LEU A 62 12.82 8.82 -12.96
N ASP A 63 12.21 8.57 -14.11
CA ASP A 63 12.90 8.23 -15.36
C ASP A 63 13.84 9.37 -15.80
N GLU A 64 13.41 10.62 -15.66
CA GLU A 64 14.22 11.82 -15.94
C GLU A 64 15.51 11.91 -15.11
N ILE A 65 15.58 11.26 -13.94
CA ILE A 65 16.78 11.20 -13.09
C ILE A 65 17.53 9.87 -13.21
N GLY A 66 17.22 9.08 -14.24
CA GLY A 66 17.90 7.83 -14.54
C GLY A 66 17.53 6.68 -13.60
N LEU A 67 16.36 6.73 -12.98
CA LEU A 67 15.78 5.64 -12.21
C LEU A 67 14.73 4.89 -13.05
N ASP A 68 14.41 3.66 -12.67
CA ASP A 68 13.24 2.96 -13.20
C ASP A 68 12.02 3.40 -12.38
N GLY A 69 11.31 4.42 -12.88
CA GLY A 69 10.17 5.02 -12.23
C GLY A 69 9.02 4.04 -12.03
N HIS A 70 8.74 3.23 -13.05
CA HIS A 70 7.72 2.18 -12.99
C HIS A 70 8.01 1.18 -11.88
N TYR A 71 9.24 0.67 -11.81
CA TYR A 71 9.67 -0.27 -10.78
C TYR A 71 9.54 0.33 -9.38
N ILE A 72 10.09 1.53 -9.15
CA ILE A 72 10.05 2.18 -7.84
C ILE A 72 8.60 2.42 -7.39
N LYS A 73 7.75 2.98 -8.26
CA LYS A 73 6.34 3.22 -7.94
C LYS A 73 5.60 1.93 -7.64
N SER A 74 5.86 0.87 -8.40
CA SER A 74 5.23 -0.44 -8.19
C SER A 74 5.61 -1.06 -6.83
N GLN A 75 6.87 -0.89 -6.40
CA GLN A 75 7.34 -1.40 -5.11
C GLN A 75 6.73 -0.64 -3.94
N ILE A 76 6.62 0.69 -4.03
CA ILE A 76 5.92 1.49 -3.01
C ILE A 76 4.42 1.17 -2.99
N SER A 77 3.80 0.96 -4.15
CA SER A 77 2.39 0.57 -4.26
C SER A 77 2.14 -0.83 -3.67
N SER A 78 3.09 -1.76 -3.82
CA SER A 78 3.04 -3.09 -3.20
C SER A 78 3.08 -3.00 -1.67
N ASP A 79 3.87 -2.10 -1.11
CA ASP A 79 3.92 -1.86 0.34
C ASP A 79 2.56 -1.45 0.91
N PHE A 80 1.78 -0.66 0.16
CA PHE A 80 0.40 -0.36 0.50
C PHE A 80 -0.47 -1.63 0.48
N GLY A 81 -0.36 -2.45 -0.58
CA GLY A 81 -1.07 -3.72 -0.69
C GLY A 81 -0.82 -4.64 0.51
N GLU A 82 0.44 -4.81 0.92
CA GLU A 82 0.82 -5.59 2.09
C GLU A 82 0.14 -5.08 3.38
N ILE A 83 0.11 -3.75 3.59
CA ILE A 83 -0.49 -3.15 4.77
C ILE A 83 -2.00 -3.38 4.80
N ILE A 84 -2.68 -3.20 3.66
CA ILE A 84 -4.13 -3.42 3.56
C ILE A 84 -4.47 -4.89 3.78
N VAL A 85 -3.76 -5.81 3.14
CA VAL A 85 -3.97 -7.26 3.30
C VAL A 85 -3.72 -7.67 4.75
N ASN A 86 -2.63 -7.24 5.37
CA ASN A 86 -2.34 -7.54 6.78
C ASN A 86 -3.40 -6.98 7.73
N LYS A 87 -3.95 -5.78 7.44
CA LYS A 87 -5.04 -5.21 8.24
C LYS A 87 -6.32 -6.04 8.09
N ALA A 88 -6.66 -6.47 6.87
CA ALA A 88 -7.81 -7.34 6.62
C ALA A 88 -7.67 -8.70 7.31
N ILE A 89 -6.49 -9.34 7.21
CA ILE A 89 -6.20 -10.61 7.90
C ILE A 89 -6.34 -10.47 9.42
N LYS A 90 -5.76 -9.42 10.01
CA LYS A 90 -5.88 -9.16 11.46
C LYS A 90 -7.32 -8.91 11.89
N SER A 91 -8.09 -8.19 11.08
CA SER A 91 -9.52 -7.97 11.35
C SER A 91 -10.31 -9.28 11.28
N LEU A 92 -10.03 -10.14 10.29
CA LEU A 92 -10.66 -11.44 10.15
C LEU A 92 -10.30 -12.37 11.32
N ASP A 93 -9.04 -12.44 11.70
CA ASP A 93 -8.58 -13.24 12.85
C ASP A 93 -9.24 -12.77 14.16
N ALA A 94 -9.39 -11.45 14.35
CA ALA A 94 -10.08 -10.89 15.51
C ALA A 94 -11.58 -11.23 15.54
N GLU A 95 -12.27 -11.25 14.39
CA GLU A 95 -13.67 -11.71 14.31
C GLU A 95 -13.77 -13.22 14.55
N LEU A 96 -12.92 -14.03 13.89
CA LEU A 96 -12.93 -15.48 14.03
C LEU A 96 -12.67 -15.94 15.48
N LYS A 97 -11.79 -15.26 16.20
CA LYS A 97 -11.56 -15.52 17.63
C LYS A 97 -12.80 -15.33 18.52
N LYS A 98 -13.80 -14.54 18.10
CA LYS A 98 -15.06 -14.40 18.84
C LYS A 98 -15.94 -15.65 18.72
N PHE A 99 -15.82 -16.39 17.62
CA PHE A 99 -16.58 -17.61 17.36
C PHE A 99 -15.81 -18.86 17.81
N GLY A 100 -14.49 -18.77 17.90
CA GLY A 100 -13.61 -19.92 18.11
C GLY A 100 -13.03 -20.40 16.78
N THR A 101 -11.74 -20.74 16.79
CA THR A 101 -11.01 -21.11 15.55
C THR A 101 -11.22 -22.56 15.13
N ASP A 102 -11.97 -23.34 15.93
CA ASP A 102 -12.33 -24.73 15.68
C ASP A 102 -13.86 -24.94 15.72
N TYR A 103 -14.28 -26.05 15.13
CA TYR A 103 -15.68 -26.40 14.94
C TYR A 103 -16.46 -26.52 16.26
N GLU A 104 -15.85 -27.05 17.32
CA GLU A 104 -16.54 -27.28 18.60
C GLU A 104 -16.84 -25.95 19.29
N THR A 105 -15.85 -25.06 19.33
CA THR A 105 -15.99 -23.74 19.94
C THR A 105 -17.02 -22.89 19.19
N MET A 106 -17.04 -22.99 17.85
CA MET A 106 -17.99 -22.28 16.99
C MET A 106 -19.42 -22.84 17.10
N ARG A 107 -19.58 -24.16 17.25
CA ARG A 107 -20.87 -24.81 17.55
C ARG A 107 -21.41 -24.35 18.91
N ASP A 108 -20.56 -24.32 19.93
CA ASP A 108 -20.99 -23.99 21.28
C ASP A 108 -21.34 -22.49 21.40
N TRP A 109 -20.63 -21.61 20.69
CA TRP A 109 -21.01 -20.21 20.55
C TRP A 109 -22.38 -20.05 19.84
N MET A 110 -22.63 -20.79 18.75
CA MET A 110 -23.92 -20.73 18.04
C MET A 110 -25.09 -21.20 18.92
N LYS A 111 -24.87 -22.24 19.74
CA LYS A 111 -25.84 -22.71 20.73
C LYS A 111 -26.18 -21.64 21.76
N ASP A 112 -25.17 -20.97 22.31
CA ASP A 112 -25.35 -19.93 23.32
C ASP A 112 -26.07 -18.69 22.76
N LYS A 113 -25.74 -18.27 21.54
CA LYS A 113 -26.28 -17.04 20.94
C LYS A 113 -27.65 -17.19 20.28
N TYR A 114 -27.93 -18.34 19.68
CA TYR A 114 -29.12 -18.54 18.83
C TYR A 114 -30.00 -19.72 19.26
N GLY A 115 -29.61 -20.51 20.26
CA GLY A 115 -30.42 -21.61 20.79
C GLY A 115 -30.57 -22.81 19.84
N ILE A 116 -29.66 -22.95 18.86
CA ILE A 116 -29.57 -24.06 17.89
C ILE A 116 -28.38 -24.94 18.19
#